data_AF-A0A672HIC2-F1
#
_entry.id   AF-A0A672HIC2-F1
#
_cell.length_a   1.000
_cell.length_b   1.000
_cell.length_c   1.000
_cell.angle_alpha   90.00
_cell.angle_beta   90.00
_cell.angle_gamma   90.00
#
_symmetry.space_group_name_H-M   'P 1'
#
loop_
_entity.id
_entity.type
_entity.pdbx_description
1 polymer ?
#
loop_
_entity_poly.entity_id
_entity_poly.type
_entity_poly.pdbx_seq_one_letter_code
_entity_poly.pdbx_strand_id
1 'polypeptide(L)'
;MSSVTLINLLRGGRRAVSGQTFCHRVRRSQETLSGFVQVGGALFGVVGARWASGSGCFDSDGSGRPVTWDSFGIWDNRIEEPVLLPSSIRYGKPIPKVGLDRVGSASVLGLRKQNEDRLRVARIHDDLLYFAVFDGHGGPHAADYCYTFMEKFIRDALEDDDDLEKVLKKAFLDADKALHTHLSYFNNDSFLMAGTTATVAMLRDGVELVVGSVGDSRALLCRKGQVHKLSKDHTPDREDERRRIQNCGGFVTWNSLGHGYVNGRLAMTRSIGDFHLKSCGVIVEPDTQRISIQHANDSFLALTTDGINFLLSDQEVCDVIKRCPDPTEAAEVIAQQALQYGSEDNATIIVVPFGAWGKFPDSSAVYSISRSFSSSGRWA
;
A
#
# COMPACT_ATOMS: atom_id res chain seq x y z
N MET A 1 -21.86 18.97 31.65
CA MET A 1 -22.50 17.94 32.49
C MET A 1 -22.50 16.62 31.73
N SER A 2 -22.12 15.54 32.41
CA SER A 2 -21.91 14.12 32.01
C SER A 2 -23.02 13.50 31.14
N SER A 3 -22.76 12.70 30.09
CA SER A 3 -22.27 11.29 29.99
C SER A 3 -23.40 10.23 29.85
N VAL A 4 -23.31 9.43 28.76
CA VAL A 4 -23.88 8.08 28.46
C VAL A 4 -25.39 7.91 28.16
N THR A 5 -25.71 7.39 26.96
CA THR A 5 -26.62 6.23 26.63
C THR A 5 -26.66 6.05 25.09
N LEU A 6 -25.90 5.12 24.48
CA LEU A 6 -26.29 3.77 23.98
C LEU A 6 -27.53 3.73 23.04
N ILE A 7 -27.36 3.49 21.73
CA ILE A 7 -27.31 2.18 20.99
C ILE A 7 -28.67 1.72 20.41
N ASN A 8 -28.61 1.35 19.11
CA ASN A 8 -29.48 0.50 18.30
C ASN A 8 -30.81 1.04 17.74
N LEU A 9 -30.83 1.23 16.42
CA LEU A 9 -32.03 1.04 15.61
C LEU A 9 -31.70 0.19 14.37
N LEU A 10 -32.63 -0.73 14.07
CA LEU A 10 -32.82 -1.49 12.82
C LEU A 10 -32.18 -2.89 12.72
N ARG A 11 -32.85 -3.85 13.37
CA ARG A 11 -33.09 -5.18 12.78
C ARG A 11 -34.45 -5.75 13.17
N GLY A 12 -35.20 -6.20 12.16
CA GLY A 12 -36.34 -7.13 12.24
C GLY A 12 -37.70 -6.46 11.99
N GLY A 13 -38.58 -6.91 11.09
CA GLY A 13 -38.58 -8.09 10.24
C GLY A 13 -40.02 -8.57 9.97
N ARG A 14 -40.35 -8.72 8.69
CA ARG A 14 -41.24 -9.72 8.05
C ARG A 14 -42.73 -9.83 8.44
N ARG A 15 -43.57 -9.73 7.41
CA ARG A 15 -44.90 -10.35 7.30
C ARG A 15 -44.80 -11.88 7.10
N ALA A 16 -45.76 -12.58 7.67
CA ALA A 16 -45.95 -14.03 7.66
C ALA A 16 -46.59 -14.54 6.36
N VAL A 17 -46.26 -15.77 5.96
CA VAL A 17 -47.18 -16.73 5.32
C VAL A 17 -46.80 -18.16 5.77
N SER A 18 -47.81 -18.91 6.19
CA SER A 18 -47.88 -20.35 6.50
C SER A 18 -47.43 -21.24 5.32
N GLY A 19 -47.03 -22.50 5.43
CA GLY A 19 -47.06 -23.48 6.50
C GLY A 19 -46.78 -24.88 5.89
N GLN A 20 -46.95 -25.88 6.74
CA GLN A 20 -46.92 -27.33 6.50
C GLN A 20 -45.59 -28.10 6.60
N THR A 21 -45.72 -29.07 7.49
CA THR A 21 -44.87 -30.10 8.10
C THR A 21 -44.59 -31.29 7.18
N PHE A 22 -43.45 -31.96 7.38
CA PHE A 22 -43.44 -33.41 7.62
C PHE A 22 -42.16 -33.86 8.36
N CYS A 23 -42.35 -34.70 9.38
CA CYS A 23 -41.34 -35.30 10.25
C CYS A 23 -40.56 -36.43 9.56
N HIS A 24 -39.30 -36.66 9.96
CA HIS A 24 -38.83 -37.98 10.40
C HIS A 24 -37.56 -37.88 11.26
N ARG A 25 -37.54 -38.68 12.32
CA ARG A 25 -36.59 -38.72 13.46
C ARG A 25 -36.09 -40.16 13.58
N VAL A 26 -34.77 -40.41 13.57
CA VAL A 26 -34.06 -41.53 14.28
C VAL A 26 -32.57 -41.15 14.29
N ARG A 27 -31.88 -40.79 15.38
CA ARG A 27 -31.42 -41.47 16.62
C ARG A 27 -30.11 -42.29 16.45
N ARG A 28 -29.07 -41.80 17.15
CA ARG A 28 -27.74 -42.39 17.44
C ARG A 28 -27.82 -43.73 18.19
N SER A 29 -26.80 -44.57 18.02
CA SER A 29 -26.35 -45.56 19.00
C SER A 29 -24.80 -45.62 19.04
N GLN A 30 -24.26 -45.68 20.26
CA GLN A 30 -22.90 -46.13 20.61
C GLN A 30 -22.98 -47.61 20.98
N GLU A 31 -21.89 -48.36 20.80
CA GLU A 31 -21.49 -49.43 21.73
C GLU A 31 -20.03 -49.88 21.51
N THR A 32 -19.38 -50.19 22.63
CA THR A 32 -18.01 -50.69 22.85
C THR A 32 -18.00 -52.21 23.02
N LEU A 33 -16.89 -52.91 22.72
CA LEU A 33 -16.22 -53.89 23.62
C LEU A 33 -14.98 -54.57 23.00
N SER A 34 -14.20 -55.13 23.92
CA SER A 34 -12.80 -55.61 23.98
C SER A 34 -12.41 -56.91 23.25
N GLY A 35 -11.09 -57.13 23.10
CA GLY A 35 -10.47 -58.46 23.02
C GLY A 35 -8.95 -58.46 22.77
N PHE A 36 -8.16 -58.91 23.76
CA PHE A 36 -6.72 -59.22 23.68
C PHE A 36 -6.54 -60.75 23.73
N VAL A 37 -5.79 -61.37 22.80
CA VAL A 37 -5.09 -62.67 22.97
C VAL A 37 -3.86 -62.71 22.04
N GLN A 38 -2.78 -63.32 22.54
CA GLN A 38 -1.42 -63.43 22.02
C GLN A 38 -1.11 -64.90 21.69
N VAL A 39 -0.53 -65.25 20.53
CA VAL A 39 0.30 -66.48 20.33
C VAL A 39 1.25 -66.27 19.13
N GLY A 40 2.52 -66.71 19.24
CA GLY A 40 3.58 -66.53 18.25
C GLY A 40 3.77 -67.65 17.21
N GLY A 41 4.85 -67.56 16.44
CA GLY A 41 5.33 -68.62 15.53
C GLY A 41 6.16 -68.07 14.37
N ALA A 42 7.36 -68.63 14.16
CA ALA A 42 8.39 -68.16 13.23
C ALA A 42 8.45 -68.98 11.91
N LEU A 43 9.16 -68.39 10.92
CA LEU A 43 9.86 -68.97 9.75
C LEU A 43 9.03 -69.55 8.57
N PHE A 44 9.18 -68.95 7.37
CA PHE A 44 9.97 -69.46 6.21
C PHE A 44 9.74 -68.55 4.98
N GLY A 45 10.79 -68.32 4.18
CA GLY A 45 10.81 -67.36 3.06
C GLY A 45 10.38 -67.91 1.70
N VAL A 46 10.37 -67.02 0.69
CA VAL A 46 10.90 -67.14 -0.69
C VAL A 46 10.27 -66.08 -1.61
N VAL A 47 11.13 -65.18 -2.12
CA VAL A 47 11.26 -64.62 -3.49
C VAL A 47 10.00 -64.21 -4.30
N GLY A 48 9.99 -62.95 -4.76
CA GLY A 48 9.81 -62.65 -6.20
C GLY A 48 8.75 -61.63 -6.63
N ALA A 49 9.22 -60.61 -7.37
CA ALA A 49 8.51 -59.73 -8.29
C ALA A 49 7.72 -58.52 -7.72
N ARG A 50 8.38 -57.36 -7.68
CA ARG A 50 7.71 -56.05 -7.89
C ARG A 50 8.00 -55.56 -9.29
N TRP A 51 6.94 -55.31 -10.03
CA TRP A 51 6.95 -54.65 -11.32
C TRP A 51 7.24 -53.16 -11.12
N ALA A 52 8.19 -52.66 -11.91
CA ALA A 52 8.46 -51.24 -12.07
C ALA A 52 7.59 -50.69 -13.21
N SER A 53 6.98 -49.54 -12.98
CA SER A 53 6.68 -48.58 -14.04
C SER A 53 6.96 -47.20 -13.46
N GLY A 54 8.17 -46.73 -13.75
CA GLY A 54 8.66 -45.43 -13.35
C GLY A 54 8.22 -44.34 -14.32
N SER A 55 8.09 -43.15 -13.77
CA SER A 55 8.43 -41.88 -14.43
C SER A 55 8.91 -40.96 -13.33
N GLY A 56 10.13 -41.22 -12.86
CA GLY A 56 10.88 -40.32 -11.98
C GLY A 56 11.65 -39.35 -12.85
N CYS A 57 11.37 -38.05 -12.71
CA CYS A 57 12.35 -37.05 -13.08
C CYS A 57 13.47 -37.14 -12.04
N PHE A 58 14.69 -37.40 -12.52
CA PHE A 58 15.89 -37.51 -11.69
C PHE A 58 16.38 -36.12 -11.27
N ASP A 59 16.70 -35.96 -9.98
CA ASP A 59 17.51 -34.87 -9.45
C ASP A 59 19.01 -35.18 -9.60
N SER A 60 19.82 -34.12 -9.68
CA SER A 60 21.27 -34.20 -9.91
C SER A 60 22.09 -34.65 -8.69
N ASP A 61 21.51 -34.64 -7.49
CA ASP A 61 22.21 -34.87 -6.22
C ASP A 61 21.59 -35.95 -5.32
N GLY A 62 20.48 -36.57 -5.76
CA GLY A 62 19.95 -37.82 -5.18
C GLY A 62 19.50 -37.76 -3.71
N SER A 63 19.20 -36.57 -3.17
CA SER A 63 18.98 -36.38 -1.73
C SER A 63 17.55 -36.67 -1.23
N GLY A 64 16.57 -36.86 -2.14
CA GLY A 64 15.20 -37.28 -1.80
C GLY A 64 14.41 -36.26 -0.96
N ARG A 65 14.86 -35.01 -0.87
CA ARG A 65 14.11 -33.90 -0.27
C ARG A 65 13.17 -33.28 -1.32
N PRO A 66 12.03 -32.70 -0.94
CA PRO A 66 11.23 -31.89 -1.86
C PRO A 66 12.12 -30.79 -2.45
N VAL A 67 11.98 -30.49 -3.75
CA VAL A 67 12.74 -29.39 -4.40
C VAL A 67 12.43 -28.09 -3.66
N THR A 68 13.37 -27.61 -2.86
CA THR A 68 13.31 -26.27 -2.23
C THR A 68 13.96 -25.24 -3.16
N TRP A 69 13.47 -24.01 -3.08
CA TRP A 69 13.85 -22.84 -3.89
C TRP A 69 15.36 -22.56 -3.99
N ASP A 70 16.15 -23.13 -3.09
CA ASP A 70 17.61 -23.06 -3.04
C ASP A 70 18.26 -23.48 -4.36
N SER A 71 17.63 -24.38 -5.13
CA SER A 71 18.19 -24.92 -6.39
C SER A 71 18.28 -23.91 -7.54
N PHE A 72 17.67 -22.72 -7.42
CA PHE A 72 17.74 -21.68 -8.47
C PHE A 72 18.54 -20.43 -8.06
N GLY A 73 18.92 -20.26 -6.78
CA GLY A 73 19.72 -19.12 -6.32
C GLY A 73 19.05 -17.73 -6.43
N ILE A 74 17.71 -17.68 -6.47
CA ILE A 74 16.96 -16.45 -6.79
C ILE A 74 16.45 -15.71 -5.54
N TRP A 75 16.34 -16.38 -4.39
CA TRP A 75 15.63 -15.88 -3.20
C TRP A 75 16.51 -15.92 -1.93
N ASP A 76 16.47 -14.87 -1.11
CA ASP A 76 17.00 -14.85 0.26
C ASP A 76 15.90 -15.33 1.23
N ASN A 77 16.29 -16.06 2.28
CA ASN A 77 15.47 -16.88 3.19
C ASN A 77 14.52 -16.08 4.11
N ARG A 78 14.21 -14.82 3.81
CA ARG A 78 13.38 -13.96 4.69
C ARG A 78 11.91 -13.94 4.30
N ILE A 79 11.56 -14.30 3.06
CA ILE A 79 10.18 -14.26 2.56
C ILE A 79 9.81 -15.58 1.85
N GLU A 80 9.28 -16.54 2.61
CA GLU A 80 8.62 -17.74 2.08
C GLU A 80 7.16 -17.41 1.71
N GLU A 81 6.91 -16.83 0.54
CA GLU A 81 5.56 -16.61 0.03
C GLU A 81 5.20 -17.62 -1.07
N PRO A 82 3.93 -18.08 -1.14
CA PRO A 82 3.49 -18.96 -2.20
C PRO A 82 3.50 -18.24 -3.55
N VAL A 83 3.68 -19.01 -4.61
CA VAL A 83 3.66 -18.49 -5.99
C VAL A 83 2.24 -18.20 -6.42
N LEU A 84 2.04 -17.04 -7.06
CA LEU A 84 0.82 -16.74 -7.81
C LEU A 84 0.81 -17.57 -9.09
N LEU A 85 0.31 -18.81 -9.01
CA LEU A 85 0.32 -19.74 -10.14
C LEU A 85 -0.33 -19.18 -11.42
N PRO A 86 -1.53 -18.56 -11.39
CA PRO A 86 -2.15 -18.04 -12.61
C PRO A 86 -1.29 -16.99 -13.30
N SER A 87 -0.78 -16.02 -12.54
CA SER A 87 0.09 -14.97 -13.05
C SER A 87 1.44 -15.56 -13.50
N SER A 88 2.01 -16.50 -12.76
CA SER A 88 3.30 -17.13 -13.11
C SER A 88 3.24 -17.91 -14.42
N ILE A 89 2.13 -18.60 -14.67
CA ILE A 89 1.87 -19.27 -15.94
C ILE A 89 1.71 -18.23 -17.07
N ARG A 90 0.92 -17.17 -16.82
CA ARG A 90 0.68 -16.09 -17.79
C ARG A 90 1.97 -15.39 -18.24
N TYR A 91 2.88 -15.11 -17.31
CA TYR A 91 4.12 -14.37 -17.57
C TYR A 91 5.36 -15.28 -17.77
N GLY A 92 5.21 -16.60 -17.66
CA GLY A 92 6.30 -17.57 -17.87
C GLY A 92 7.45 -17.48 -16.88
N LYS A 93 7.22 -16.92 -15.68
CA LYS A 93 8.22 -16.75 -14.62
C LYS A 93 7.58 -16.90 -13.24
N PRO A 94 8.30 -17.40 -12.22
CA PRO A 94 7.76 -17.48 -10.87
C PRO A 94 7.50 -16.09 -10.31
N ILE A 95 6.24 -15.81 -9.99
CA ILE A 95 5.79 -14.56 -9.37
C ILE A 95 5.33 -14.88 -7.95
N PRO A 96 5.96 -14.29 -6.93
CA PRO A 96 5.52 -14.48 -5.56
C PRO A 96 4.24 -13.71 -5.28
N LYS A 97 3.44 -14.27 -4.38
CA LYS A 97 2.33 -13.55 -3.80
C LYS A 97 2.85 -12.48 -2.83
N VAL A 98 2.38 -11.26 -2.99
CA VAL A 98 2.61 -10.19 -2.00
C VAL A 98 1.53 -10.35 -0.92
N GLY A 99 1.93 -10.86 0.24
CA GLY A 99 1.08 -10.95 1.43
C GLY A 99 0.79 -9.56 2.00
N LEU A 100 -0.49 -9.23 2.22
CA LEU A 100 -0.87 -7.94 2.84
C LEU A 100 -0.44 -7.86 4.32
N ASP A 101 -0.32 -9.01 4.97
CA ASP A 101 0.18 -9.17 6.34
C ASP A 101 1.66 -8.83 6.49
N ARG A 102 2.43 -8.85 5.40
CA ARG A 102 3.84 -8.45 5.38
C ARG A 102 4.06 -6.99 5.02
N VAL A 103 3.01 -6.26 4.67
CA VAL A 103 3.14 -4.83 4.38
C VAL A 103 3.35 -4.10 5.69
N GLY A 104 4.49 -3.43 5.81
CA GLY A 104 4.78 -2.57 6.95
C GLY A 104 4.12 -1.22 6.77
N SER A 105 3.59 -0.64 7.83
CA SER A 105 3.08 0.72 7.80
C SER A 105 3.21 1.40 9.15
N ALA A 106 3.53 2.69 9.15
CA ALA A 106 3.59 3.50 10.35
C ALA A 106 3.05 4.90 10.04
N SER A 107 2.38 5.51 11.03
CA SER A 107 1.94 6.90 10.98
C SER A 107 2.10 7.51 12.36
N VAL A 108 2.83 8.62 12.44
CA VAL A 108 3.12 9.33 13.69
C VAL A 108 2.65 10.77 13.61
N LEU A 109 2.19 11.29 14.75
CA LEU A 109 1.57 12.62 14.85
C LEU A 109 2.57 13.79 14.68
N GLY A 110 3.82 13.62 15.09
CA GLY A 110 4.75 14.74 15.17
C GLY A 110 4.37 15.76 16.24
N LEU A 111 4.63 17.05 15.97
CA LEU A 111 4.29 18.17 16.85
C LEU A 111 2.96 18.84 16.47
N ARG A 112 2.21 18.27 15.53
CA ARG A 112 0.89 18.74 15.13
C ARG A 112 -0.15 18.46 16.21
N LYS A 113 -1.24 19.24 16.21
CA LYS A 113 -2.39 19.04 17.10
C LYS A 113 -3.23 17.83 16.71
N GLN A 114 -3.24 17.50 15.42
CA GLN A 114 -4.04 16.43 14.84
C GLN A 114 -3.21 15.70 13.79
N ASN A 115 -3.47 14.38 13.65
CA ASN A 115 -2.91 13.60 12.55
C ASN A 115 -3.91 13.64 11.39
N GLU A 116 -3.54 14.34 10.33
CA GLU A 116 -4.33 14.49 9.10
C GLU A 116 -3.93 13.45 8.04
N ASP A 117 -2.83 12.71 8.25
CA ASP A 117 -2.42 11.62 7.37
C ASP A 117 -3.36 10.41 7.47
N ARG A 118 -3.63 9.79 6.32
CA ARG A 118 -4.31 8.51 6.21
C ARG A 118 -3.53 7.58 5.31
N LEU A 119 -3.56 6.29 5.65
CA LEU A 119 -2.94 5.24 4.85
C LEU A 119 -3.93 4.09 4.66
N ARG A 120 -3.87 3.42 3.51
CA ARG A 120 -4.74 2.27 3.22
C ARG A 120 -3.97 1.20 2.48
N VAL A 121 -4.12 -0.04 2.94
CA VAL A 121 -3.60 -1.25 2.33
C VAL A 121 -4.79 -2.20 2.16
N ALA A 122 -5.12 -2.58 0.93
CA ALA A 122 -6.28 -3.41 0.66
C ALA A 122 -6.09 -4.29 -0.58
N ARG A 123 -6.93 -5.32 -0.69
CA ARG A 123 -7.07 -6.13 -1.90
C ARG A 123 -8.38 -5.74 -2.57
N ILE A 124 -8.31 -5.25 -3.82
CA ILE A 124 -9.50 -4.91 -4.59
C ILE A 124 -10.08 -6.18 -5.21
N HIS A 125 -9.28 -6.89 -6.00
CA HIS A 125 -9.61 -8.17 -6.64
C HIS A 125 -8.54 -9.22 -6.27
N ASP A 126 -8.76 -10.49 -6.58
CA ASP A 126 -7.79 -11.55 -6.28
C ASP A 126 -6.41 -11.31 -6.92
N ASP A 127 -6.38 -10.61 -8.05
CA ASP A 127 -5.19 -10.23 -8.80
C ASP A 127 -4.80 -8.75 -8.63
N LEU A 128 -5.56 -7.93 -7.89
CA LEU A 128 -5.31 -6.48 -7.78
C LEU A 128 -5.17 -6.02 -6.32
N LEU A 129 -3.95 -5.62 -5.95
CA LEU A 129 -3.65 -5.00 -4.65
C LEU A 129 -3.65 -3.47 -4.78
N TYR A 130 -3.97 -2.80 -3.68
CA TYR A 130 -4.10 -1.35 -3.58
C TYR A 130 -3.38 -0.84 -2.33
N PHE A 131 -2.56 0.18 -2.51
CA PHE A 131 -1.82 0.86 -1.46
C PHE A 131 -1.97 2.36 -1.66
N ALA A 132 -2.27 3.11 -0.61
CA ALA A 132 -2.43 4.55 -0.72
C ALA A 132 -2.01 5.29 0.55
N VAL A 133 -1.46 6.48 0.35
CA VAL A 133 -1.26 7.48 1.39
C VAL A 133 -1.95 8.78 0.98
N PHE A 134 -2.56 9.45 1.95
CA PHE A 134 -3.26 10.71 1.81
C PHE A 134 -2.79 11.62 2.93
N ASP A 135 -2.06 12.67 2.58
CA ASP A 135 -1.57 13.69 3.51
C ASP A 135 -2.58 14.84 3.51
N GLY A 136 -3.26 15.04 4.63
CA GLY A 136 -4.39 15.97 4.73
C GLY A 136 -3.94 17.36 5.20
N HIS A 137 -4.62 18.40 4.73
CA HIS A 137 -4.41 19.76 5.21
C HIS A 137 -5.71 20.55 5.29
N GLY A 138 -5.76 21.53 6.19
CA GLY A 138 -6.96 22.36 6.37
C GLY A 138 -8.13 21.61 7.03
N GLY A 139 -7.82 20.56 7.80
CA GLY A 139 -8.77 19.61 8.36
C GLY A 139 -8.64 18.22 7.72
N PRO A 140 -8.89 17.13 8.46
CA PRO A 140 -8.68 15.77 7.96
C PRO A 140 -9.75 15.31 6.95
N HIS A 141 -10.81 16.09 6.73
CA HIS A 141 -12.03 15.68 6.02
C HIS A 141 -11.76 15.17 4.60
N ALA A 142 -10.86 15.82 3.85
CA ALA A 142 -10.51 15.40 2.50
C ALA A 142 -9.74 14.06 2.51
N ALA A 143 -8.77 13.92 3.41
CA ALA A 143 -8.01 12.68 3.59
C ALA A 143 -8.90 11.53 4.10
N ASP A 144 -9.77 11.78 5.07
CA ASP A 144 -10.76 10.83 5.60
C ASP A 144 -11.71 10.33 4.51
N TYR A 145 -12.18 11.24 3.65
CA TYR A 145 -13.05 10.89 2.54
C TYR A 145 -12.32 10.02 1.52
N CYS A 146 -11.10 10.38 1.13
CA CYS A 146 -10.29 9.57 0.21
C CYS A 146 -9.98 8.19 0.80
N TYR A 147 -9.57 8.13 2.06
CA TYR A 147 -9.36 6.88 2.79
C TYR A 147 -10.60 5.97 2.78
N THR A 148 -11.79 6.55 2.91
CA THR A 148 -13.06 5.80 2.99
C THR A 148 -13.57 5.34 1.61
N PHE A 149 -13.48 6.20 0.60
CA PHE A 149 -14.21 6.02 -0.66
C PHE A 149 -13.32 5.79 -1.89
N MET A 150 -12.01 6.03 -1.84
CA MET A 150 -11.14 5.85 -3.01
C MET A 150 -11.20 4.43 -3.57
N GLU A 151 -11.25 3.40 -2.71
CA GLU A 151 -11.39 2.01 -3.13
C GLU A 151 -12.66 1.79 -3.95
N LYS A 152 -13.78 2.44 -3.56
CA LYS A 152 -15.04 2.38 -4.30
C LYS A 152 -14.90 3.02 -5.68
N PHE A 153 -14.32 4.22 -5.77
CA PHE A 153 -14.15 4.90 -7.07
C PHE A 153 -13.24 4.13 -8.01
N ILE A 154 -12.22 3.44 -7.49
CA ILE A 154 -11.37 2.55 -8.30
C ILE A 154 -12.17 1.34 -8.79
N ARG A 155 -12.97 0.70 -7.93
CA ARG A 155 -13.84 -0.41 -8.33
C ARG A 155 -14.83 0.00 -9.42
N ASP A 156 -15.51 1.12 -9.23
CA ASP A 156 -16.47 1.66 -10.20
C ASP A 156 -15.76 1.98 -11.54
N ALA A 157 -14.57 2.58 -11.51
CA ALA A 157 -13.81 2.89 -12.73
C ALA A 157 -13.26 1.64 -13.46
N LEU A 158 -12.98 0.54 -12.74
CA LEU A 158 -12.58 -0.74 -13.32
C LEU A 158 -13.71 -1.43 -14.08
N GLU A 159 -14.98 -1.07 -13.84
CA GLU A 159 -16.10 -1.58 -14.65
C GLU A 159 -16.11 -0.99 -16.07
N ASP A 160 -15.47 0.17 -16.26
CA ASP A 160 -15.48 0.92 -17.52
C ASP A 160 -14.20 0.78 -18.35
N ASP A 161 -13.03 0.65 -17.72
CA ASP A 161 -11.74 0.52 -18.42
C ASP A 161 -10.80 -0.44 -17.66
N ASP A 162 -10.09 -1.29 -18.39
CA ASP A 162 -9.10 -2.22 -17.84
C ASP A 162 -7.71 -1.58 -17.68
N ASP A 163 -7.47 -0.44 -18.32
CA ASP A 163 -6.21 0.30 -18.23
C ASP A 163 -6.12 1.05 -16.90
N LEU A 164 -5.26 0.53 -16.02
CA LEU A 164 -5.07 1.05 -14.66
C LEU A 164 -4.69 2.53 -14.61
N GLU A 165 -4.01 3.09 -15.61
CA GLU A 165 -3.66 4.51 -15.62
C GLU A 165 -4.92 5.38 -15.82
N LYS A 166 -5.81 4.98 -16.73
CA LYS A 166 -7.08 5.67 -16.94
C LYS A 166 -8.04 5.46 -15.78
N VAL A 167 -8.06 4.26 -15.19
CA VAL A 167 -8.83 3.94 -13.99
C VAL A 167 -8.45 4.90 -12.86
N LEU A 168 -7.15 5.10 -12.58
CA LEU A 168 -6.72 6.05 -11.55
C LEU A 168 -7.11 7.48 -11.88
N LYS A 169 -6.90 7.93 -13.12
CA LYS A 169 -7.30 9.29 -13.53
C LYS A 169 -8.79 9.53 -13.31
N LYS A 170 -9.63 8.56 -13.70
CA LYS A 170 -11.07 8.63 -13.50
C LYS A 170 -11.43 8.60 -12.02
N ALA A 171 -10.86 7.67 -11.25
CA ALA A 171 -11.13 7.54 -9.82
C ALA A 171 -10.79 8.82 -9.04
N PHE A 172 -9.67 9.48 -9.35
CA PHE A 172 -9.28 10.75 -8.73
C PHE A 172 -10.28 11.86 -9.06
N LEU A 173 -10.66 12.00 -10.34
CA LEU A 173 -11.63 12.99 -10.79
C LEU A 173 -13.01 12.80 -10.15
N ASP A 174 -13.48 11.55 -10.07
CA ASP A 174 -14.79 11.24 -9.52
C ASP A 174 -14.80 11.35 -7.99
N ALA A 175 -13.70 11.00 -7.31
CA ALA A 175 -13.52 11.23 -5.88
C ALA A 175 -13.56 12.73 -5.54
N ASP A 176 -12.90 13.59 -6.31
CA ASP A 176 -12.89 15.04 -6.10
C ASP A 176 -14.28 15.68 -6.28
N LYS A 177 -15.01 15.29 -7.34
CA LYS A 177 -16.40 15.74 -7.57
C LYS A 177 -17.34 15.29 -6.46
N ALA A 178 -17.21 14.04 -6.03
CA ALA A 178 -18.04 13.49 -4.97
C ALA A 178 -17.72 14.15 -3.61
N LEU A 179 -16.44 14.41 -3.34
CA LEU A 179 -15.99 15.17 -2.17
C LEU A 179 -16.57 16.59 -2.18
N HIS A 180 -16.53 17.30 -3.32
CA HIS A 180 -17.13 18.64 -3.44
C HIS A 180 -18.60 18.63 -3.06
N THR A 181 -19.35 17.66 -3.58
CA THR A 181 -20.77 17.48 -3.30
C THR A 181 -21.00 17.17 -1.81
N HIS A 182 -20.16 16.32 -1.23
CA HIS A 182 -20.23 15.93 0.17
C HIS A 182 -19.96 17.11 1.12
N LEU A 183 -18.89 17.88 0.88
CA LEU A 183 -18.53 19.02 1.75
C LEU A 183 -19.49 20.20 1.58
N SER A 184 -20.00 20.44 0.38
CA SER A 184 -21.00 21.48 0.12
C SER A 184 -22.29 21.26 0.90
N TYR A 185 -22.65 20.00 1.20
CA TYR A 185 -23.85 19.69 2.00
C TYR A 185 -23.78 20.21 3.43
N PHE A 186 -22.59 20.31 4.03
CA PHE A 186 -22.41 20.76 5.41
C PHE A 186 -22.47 22.29 5.57
N ASN A 187 -22.59 23.07 4.48
CA ASN A 187 -22.69 24.54 4.47
C ASN A 187 -21.66 25.25 5.36
N ASN A 188 -20.44 24.72 5.43
CA ASN A 188 -19.33 25.33 6.16
C ASN A 188 -18.15 25.55 5.22
N ASP A 189 -17.88 26.81 4.93
CA ASP A 189 -16.81 27.24 4.02
C ASP A 189 -15.42 26.78 4.48
N SER A 190 -15.23 26.52 5.78
CA SER A 190 -13.95 26.00 6.28
C SER A 190 -13.63 24.61 5.72
N PHE A 191 -14.64 23.78 5.45
CA PHE A 191 -14.43 22.45 4.89
C PHE A 191 -14.05 22.50 3.41
N LEU A 192 -14.51 23.50 2.65
CA LEU A 192 -14.11 23.69 1.25
C LEU A 192 -12.63 24.11 1.09
N MET A 193 -12.00 24.48 2.20
CA MET A 193 -10.57 24.76 2.29
C MET A 193 -9.74 23.53 2.63
N ALA A 194 -10.37 22.40 3.00
CA ALA A 194 -9.67 21.16 3.26
C ALA A 194 -9.22 20.53 1.94
N GLY A 195 -8.02 19.97 1.95
CA GLY A 195 -7.45 19.27 0.83
C GLY A 195 -6.59 18.11 1.30
N THR A 196 -6.17 17.30 0.35
CA THR A 196 -5.25 16.21 0.62
C THR A 196 -4.41 15.87 -0.61
N THR A 197 -3.18 15.42 -0.37
CA THR A 197 -2.44 14.67 -1.37
C THR A 197 -3.12 13.33 -1.60
N ALA A 198 -2.78 12.68 -2.70
CA ALA A 198 -3.13 11.28 -2.87
C ALA A 198 -2.02 10.62 -3.68
N THR A 199 -1.35 9.63 -3.09
CA THR A 199 -0.43 8.75 -3.81
C THR A 199 -0.96 7.34 -3.72
N VAL A 200 -1.46 6.83 -4.85
CA VAL A 200 -2.11 5.53 -4.97
C VAL A 200 -1.26 4.63 -5.85
N ALA A 201 -0.95 3.43 -5.36
CA ALA A 201 -0.27 2.38 -6.08
C ALA A 201 -1.18 1.15 -6.22
N MET A 202 -1.33 0.65 -7.44
CA MET A 202 -2.07 -0.57 -7.75
C MET A 202 -1.12 -1.61 -8.35
N LEU A 203 -1.13 -2.81 -7.78
CA LEU A 203 -0.32 -3.94 -8.24
C LEU A 203 -1.23 -5.03 -8.78
N ARG A 204 -1.27 -5.20 -10.10
CA ARG A 204 -2.01 -6.25 -10.80
C ARG A 204 -1.11 -7.46 -11.07
N ASP A 205 -1.63 -8.66 -10.86
CA ASP A 205 -0.95 -9.94 -11.08
C ASP A 205 0.40 -10.09 -10.34
N GLY A 206 0.65 -9.26 -9.33
CA GLY A 206 1.96 -9.16 -8.67
C GLY A 206 3.06 -8.52 -9.53
N VAL A 207 2.81 -8.15 -10.80
CA VAL A 207 3.85 -7.69 -11.75
C VAL A 207 3.60 -6.31 -12.31
N GLU A 208 2.36 -5.97 -12.64
CA GLU A 208 2.03 -4.67 -13.21
C GLU A 208 1.79 -3.68 -12.07
N LEU A 209 2.73 -2.74 -11.86
CA LEU A 209 2.59 -1.67 -10.89
C LEU A 209 2.23 -0.36 -11.61
N VAL A 210 1.12 0.25 -11.22
CA VAL A 210 0.74 1.60 -11.66
C VAL A 210 0.60 2.49 -10.44
N VAL A 211 1.30 3.63 -10.47
CA VAL A 211 1.22 4.66 -9.45
C VAL A 211 0.56 5.89 -10.05
N GLY A 212 -0.40 6.48 -9.34
CA GLY A 212 -0.98 7.79 -9.63
C GLY A 212 -0.83 8.70 -8.43
N SER A 213 -0.34 9.92 -8.64
CA SER A 213 -0.14 10.87 -7.54
C SER A 213 -0.59 12.29 -7.84
N VAL A 214 -1.14 12.96 -6.84
CA VAL A 214 -1.29 14.43 -6.75
C VAL A 214 -0.71 14.90 -5.41
N GLY A 215 -0.08 16.08 -5.41
CA GLY A 215 0.63 16.62 -4.24
C GLY A 215 2.11 16.25 -4.21
N ASP A 216 2.69 16.19 -3.02
CA ASP A 216 4.12 16.01 -2.71
C ASP A 216 4.40 14.78 -1.81
N SER A 217 3.38 13.94 -1.57
CA SER A 217 3.60 12.56 -1.12
C SER A 217 4.28 11.74 -2.23
N ARG A 218 5.16 10.82 -1.84
CA ARG A 218 6.08 10.15 -2.75
C ARG A 218 5.85 8.65 -2.84
N ALA A 219 6.15 8.09 -4.01
CA ALA A 219 6.26 6.65 -4.25
C ALA A 219 7.67 6.31 -4.75
N LEU A 220 8.33 5.37 -4.07
CA LEU A 220 9.72 4.99 -4.30
C LEU A 220 9.82 3.48 -4.52
N LEU A 221 10.46 3.05 -5.61
CA LEU A 221 10.79 1.65 -5.86
C LEU A 221 12.28 1.43 -5.61
N CYS A 222 12.63 0.45 -4.78
CA CYS A 222 14.01 0.02 -4.63
C CYS A 222 14.33 -1.11 -5.61
N ARG A 223 15.19 -0.83 -6.60
CA ARG A 223 15.64 -1.79 -7.62
C ARG A 223 17.15 -1.93 -7.56
N LYS A 224 17.63 -3.15 -7.31
CA LYS A 224 19.07 -3.46 -7.16
C LYS A 224 19.76 -2.57 -6.12
N GLY A 225 19.05 -2.27 -5.03
CA GLY A 225 19.55 -1.43 -3.94
C GLY A 225 19.59 0.08 -4.19
N GLN A 226 19.08 0.55 -5.34
CA GLN A 226 19.02 1.96 -5.72
C GLN A 226 17.57 2.46 -5.78
N VAL A 227 17.36 3.73 -5.44
CA VAL A 227 16.04 4.35 -5.49
C VAL A 227 15.61 4.68 -6.92
N HIS A 228 14.39 4.31 -7.26
CA HIS A 228 13.71 4.70 -8.48
C HIS A 228 12.41 5.41 -8.13
N LYS A 229 12.36 6.74 -8.35
CA LYS A 229 11.17 7.54 -8.04
C LYS A 229 10.04 7.22 -9.02
N LEU A 230 8.86 6.92 -8.48
CA LEU A 230 7.65 6.63 -9.24
C LEU A 230 6.65 7.81 -9.25
N SER A 231 6.91 8.84 -8.47
CA SER A 231 6.15 10.09 -8.47
C SER A 231 7.07 11.29 -8.57
N LYS A 232 6.50 12.43 -8.95
CA LYS A 232 7.17 13.74 -8.98
C LYS A 232 6.34 14.71 -8.17
N ASP A 233 6.98 15.41 -7.26
CA ASP A 233 6.30 16.37 -6.40
C ASP A 233 5.67 17.50 -7.25
N HIS A 234 4.42 17.82 -6.96
CA HIS A 234 3.67 18.87 -7.64
C HIS A 234 3.83 20.21 -6.93
N THR A 235 5.04 20.76 -6.90
CA THR A 235 5.31 22.04 -6.21
C THR A 235 5.30 23.24 -7.16
N PRO A 236 5.10 24.47 -6.65
CA PRO A 236 5.21 25.71 -7.44
C PRO A 236 6.60 25.97 -8.05
N ASP A 237 7.63 25.21 -7.65
CA ASP A 237 8.97 25.27 -8.23
C ASP A 237 8.99 24.70 -9.65
N ARG A 238 8.14 23.68 -9.91
CA ARG A 238 8.01 23.00 -11.20
C ARG A 238 7.48 23.98 -12.24
N GLU A 239 8.22 24.15 -13.34
CA GLU A 239 7.94 25.21 -14.31
C GLU A 239 6.58 25.02 -15.03
N ASP A 240 6.24 23.79 -15.38
CA ASP A 240 4.97 23.43 -16.00
C ASP A 240 3.78 23.70 -15.06
N GLU A 241 3.90 23.32 -13.78
CA GLU A 241 2.87 23.57 -12.77
C GLU A 241 2.71 25.08 -12.52
N ARG A 242 3.82 25.81 -12.34
CA ARG A 242 3.79 27.27 -12.16
C ARG A 242 3.15 27.98 -13.34
N ARG A 243 3.46 27.55 -14.57
CA ARG A 243 2.85 28.12 -15.78
C ARG A 243 1.35 27.85 -15.83
N ARG A 244 0.89 26.66 -15.43
CA ARG A 244 -0.54 26.36 -15.31
C ARG A 244 -1.22 27.30 -14.31
N ILE A 245 -0.67 27.46 -13.11
CA ILE A 245 -1.22 28.35 -12.07
C ILE A 245 -1.37 29.78 -12.61
N GLN A 246 -0.32 30.31 -13.25
CA GLN A 246 -0.34 31.67 -13.83
C GLN A 246 -1.36 31.81 -14.96
N ASN A 247 -1.46 30.82 -15.84
CA ASN A 247 -2.42 30.82 -16.96
C ASN A 247 -3.88 30.75 -16.49
N CYS A 248 -4.14 30.11 -15.35
CA CYS A 248 -5.45 30.04 -14.70
C CYS A 248 -5.74 31.26 -13.81
N GLY A 249 -4.90 32.30 -13.82
CA GLY A 249 -5.10 33.52 -13.03
C GLY A 249 -4.71 33.41 -11.56
N GLY A 250 -4.10 32.30 -11.14
CA GLY A 250 -3.43 32.18 -9.84
C GLY A 250 -2.05 32.84 -9.86
N PHE A 251 -1.47 33.01 -8.67
CA PHE A 251 -0.11 33.53 -8.51
C PHE A 251 0.68 32.68 -7.51
N VAL A 252 2.01 32.76 -7.57
CA VAL A 252 2.90 32.08 -6.63
C VAL A 252 3.62 33.13 -5.80
N THR A 253 3.52 33.03 -4.49
CA THR A 253 4.29 33.86 -3.55
C THR A 253 5.39 33.04 -2.91
N TRP A 254 6.50 33.69 -2.60
CA TRP A 254 7.65 33.06 -1.97
C TRP A 254 7.80 33.58 -0.55
N ASN A 255 7.98 32.68 0.42
CA ASN A 255 8.32 33.08 1.77
C ASN A 255 9.81 33.47 1.87
N SER A 256 10.24 33.93 3.04
CA SER A 256 11.65 34.30 3.32
C SER A 256 12.63 33.13 3.21
N LEU A 257 12.15 31.89 3.25
CA LEU A 257 12.94 30.66 3.11
C LEU A 257 12.99 30.17 1.65
N GLY A 258 12.34 30.87 0.70
CA GLY A 258 12.31 30.47 -0.70
C GLY A 258 11.33 29.34 -1.02
N HIS A 259 10.35 29.06 -0.15
CA HIS A 259 9.27 28.12 -0.46
C HIS A 259 8.12 28.82 -1.19
N GLY A 260 7.67 28.22 -2.29
CA GLY A 260 6.57 28.72 -3.10
C GLY A 260 5.20 28.29 -2.56
N TYR A 261 4.24 29.21 -2.60
CA TYR A 261 2.85 28.97 -2.23
C TYR A 261 1.90 29.51 -3.31
N VAL A 262 0.96 28.68 -3.75
CA VAL A 262 -0.14 29.07 -4.62
C VAL A 262 -1.07 30.00 -3.86
N ASN A 263 -1.28 31.20 -4.40
CA ASN A 263 -2.06 32.29 -3.83
C ASN A 263 -1.70 32.60 -2.36
N GLY A 264 -0.44 32.36 -1.95
CA GLY A 264 0.00 32.56 -0.56
C GLY A 264 -0.53 31.55 0.45
N ARG A 265 -1.11 30.44 0.00
CA ARG A 265 -1.78 29.47 0.88
C ARG A 265 -1.30 28.03 0.75
N LEU A 266 -1.25 27.49 -0.48
CA LEU A 266 -1.01 26.06 -0.69
C LEU A 266 0.41 25.80 -1.21
N ALA A 267 1.16 24.92 -0.55
CA ALA A 267 2.55 24.59 -0.92
C ALA A 267 2.66 23.63 -2.12
N MET A 268 1.52 23.10 -2.59
CA MET A 268 1.41 22.19 -3.73
C MET A 268 0.47 22.76 -4.81
N THR A 269 0.54 22.21 -6.01
CA THR A 269 -0.17 22.69 -7.21
C THR A 269 -1.20 21.70 -7.72
N ARG A 270 -1.28 20.51 -7.13
CA ARG A 270 -2.32 19.50 -7.36
C ARG A 270 -2.74 18.88 -6.04
N SER A 271 -4.03 18.63 -5.88
CA SER A 271 -4.60 18.02 -4.69
C SER A 271 -6.02 17.51 -4.97
N ILE A 272 -6.54 16.66 -4.09
CA ILE A 272 -7.97 16.38 -3.98
C ILE A 272 -8.54 17.35 -2.94
N GLY A 273 -9.66 18.00 -3.24
CA GLY A 273 -10.19 19.10 -2.40
C GLY A 273 -9.62 20.47 -2.81
N ASP A 274 -9.36 21.36 -1.84
CA ASP A 274 -8.91 22.74 -2.11
C ASP A 274 -9.80 23.48 -3.12
N PHE A 275 -11.12 23.35 -2.99
CA PHE A 275 -12.08 23.80 -4.00
C PHE A 275 -11.97 25.29 -4.33
N HIS A 276 -11.56 26.09 -3.34
CA HIS A 276 -11.27 27.52 -3.50
C HIS A 276 -10.09 27.85 -4.43
N LEU A 277 -9.18 26.91 -4.69
CA LEU A 277 -8.01 27.08 -5.56
C LEU A 277 -8.14 26.34 -6.90
N LYS A 278 -9.20 25.55 -7.10
CA LYS A 278 -9.41 24.83 -8.36
C LYS A 278 -9.52 25.77 -9.56
N SER A 279 -10.13 26.94 -9.38
CA SER A 279 -10.20 27.99 -10.41
C SER A 279 -8.85 28.65 -10.69
N CYS A 280 -7.90 28.59 -9.75
CA CYS A 280 -6.56 29.17 -9.86
C CYS A 280 -5.51 28.19 -10.40
N GLY A 281 -5.95 27.04 -10.94
CA GLY A 281 -5.09 26.05 -11.58
C GLY A 281 -4.61 24.92 -10.66
N VAL A 282 -5.12 24.80 -9.43
CA VAL A 282 -4.91 23.59 -8.63
C VAL A 282 -5.80 22.49 -9.20
N ILE A 283 -5.22 21.42 -9.74
CA ILE A 283 -5.97 20.36 -10.43
C ILE A 283 -5.90 19.04 -9.67
N VAL A 284 -6.84 18.14 -9.96
CA VAL A 284 -6.88 16.79 -9.38
C VAL A 284 -6.40 15.70 -10.34
N GLU A 285 -6.05 16.05 -11.57
CA GLU A 285 -5.52 15.06 -12.52
C GLU A 285 -4.17 14.52 -12.03
N PRO A 286 -4.04 13.21 -11.77
CA PRO A 286 -2.80 12.63 -11.29
C PRO A 286 -1.78 12.48 -12.43
N ASP A 287 -0.51 12.69 -12.08
CA ASP A 287 0.59 12.14 -12.88
C ASP A 287 0.63 10.62 -12.63
N THR A 288 0.65 9.83 -13.70
CA THR A 288 0.68 8.36 -13.63
C THR A 288 2.01 7.81 -14.12
N GLN A 289 2.45 6.71 -13.50
CA GLN A 289 3.64 5.96 -13.92
C GLN A 289 3.37 4.47 -13.84
N ARG A 290 3.53 3.78 -14.98
CA ARG A 290 3.42 2.33 -15.10
C ARG A 290 4.80 1.68 -15.18
N ILE A 291 5.02 0.64 -14.38
CA ILE A 291 6.25 -0.14 -14.36
C ILE A 291 5.97 -1.63 -14.14
N SER A 292 6.78 -2.48 -14.75
CA SER A 292 6.76 -3.92 -14.48
C SER A 292 7.75 -4.28 -13.37
N ILE A 293 7.24 -4.96 -12.34
CA ILE A 293 8.02 -5.48 -11.21
C ILE A 293 8.86 -6.67 -11.64
N GLN A 294 10.14 -6.59 -11.28
CA GLN A 294 11.15 -7.61 -11.50
C GLN A 294 11.52 -8.20 -10.15
N HIS A 295 10.77 -9.20 -9.66
CA HIS A 295 10.99 -9.79 -8.33
C HIS A 295 12.43 -10.30 -8.06
N ALA A 296 13.25 -10.53 -9.08
CA ALA A 296 14.66 -10.89 -8.90
C ALA A 296 15.57 -9.70 -8.52
N ASN A 297 15.13 -8.47 -8.81
CA ASN A 297 15.87 -7.20 -8.70
C ASN A 297 15.16 -6.18 -7.79
N ASP A 298 13.83 -6.23 -7.70
CA ASP A 298 13.02 -5.27 -6.97
C ASP A 298 12.80 -5.74 -5.55
N SER A 299 13.23 -4.91 -4.60
CA SER A 299 13.22 -5.25 -3.18
C SER A 299 11.94 -4.81 -2.48
N PHE A 300 11.47 -3.58 -2.74
CA PHE A 300 10.25 -3.05 -2.15
C PHE A 300 9.73 -1.81 -2.87
N LEU A 301 8.46 -1.51 -2.63
CA LEU A 301 7.83 -0.21 -2.88
C LEU A 301 7.63 0.51 -1.53
N ALA A 302 7.95 1.79 -1.46
CA ALA A 302 7.68 2.64 -0.31
C ALA A 302 6.80 3.83 -0.71
N LEU A 303 5.76 4.13 0.07
CA LEU A 303 4.93 5.33 -0.06
C LEU A 303 5.14 6.21 1.18
N THR A 304 5.42 7.50 1.01
CA THR A 304 5.77 8.41 2.12
C THR A 304 5.08 9.78 2.03
N THR A 305 4.71 10.35 3.17
CA THR A 305 4.17 11.73 3.29
C THR A 305 5.28 12.77 3.52
N ASP A 306 4.94 14.06 3.45
CA ASP A 306 5.92 15.14 3.40
C ASP A 306 6.77 15.26 4.68
N GLY A 307 6.20 14.90 5.83
CA GLY A 307 6.90 14.87 7.13
C GLY A 307 8.09 13.91 7.19
N ILE A 308 8.17 12.94 6.26
CA ILE A 308 9.37 12.12 6.04
C ILE A 308 10.25 12.74 4.95
N ASN A 309 9.63 13.12 3.84
CA ASN A 309 10.31 13.58 2.61
C ASN A 309 11.13 14.85 2.79
N PHE A 310 10.80 15.69 3.77
CA PHE A 310 11.54 16.92 4.08
C PHE A 310 12.83 16.69 4.86
N LEU A 311 12.96 15.57 5.58
CA LEU A 311 14.13 15.30 6.42
C LEU A 311 15.02 14.21 5.85
N LEU A 312 14.40 13.15 5.33
CA LEU A 312 15.08 12.02 4.73
C LEU A 312 15.05 12.16 3.22
N SER A 313 16.23 11.98 2.61
CA SER A 313 16.32 11.87 1.16
C SER A 313 15.80 10.51 0.70
N ASP A 314 15.32 10.43 -0.54
CA ASP A 314 14.74 9.19 -1.07
C ASP A 314 15.72 7.99 -1.03
N GLN A 315 17.02 8.25 -1.15
CA GLN A 315 18.05 7.21 -1.04
C GLN A 315 18.24 6.76 0.42
N GLU A 316 18.23 7.68 1.39
CA GLU A 316 18.31 7.29 2.81
C GLU A 316 17.10 6.49 3.26
N VAL A 317 15.90 6.86 2.80
CA VAL A 317 14.69 6.05 3.03
C VAL A 317 14.93 4.63 2.53
N CYS A 318 15.46 4.47 1.31
CA CYS A 318 15.78 3.15 0.79
C CYS A 318 16.85 2.41 1.60
N ASP A 319 17.88 3.11 2.04
CA ASP A 319 19.01 2.54 2.76
C ASP A 319 18.64 2.10 4.18
N VAL A 320 17.76 2.85 4.86
CA VAL A 320 17.20 2.46 6.15
C VAL A 320 16.35 1.20 5.99
N ILE A 321 15.44 1.15 5.00
CA ILE A 321 14.59 -0.02 4.73
C ILE A 321 15.44 -1.27 4.46
N LYS A 322 16.51 -1.16 3.68
CA LYS A 322 17.41 -2.29 3.36
C LYS A 322 18.10 -2.90 4.59
N ARG A 323 18.29 -2.13 5.66
CA ARG A 323 18.96 -2.58 6.89
C ARG A 323 18.02 -3.29 7.84
N CYS A 324 16.72 -3.02 7.74
CA CYS A 324 15.72 -3.64 8.58
C CYS A 324 15.43 -5.08 8.13
N PRO A 325 15.18 -6.00 9.08
CA PRO A 325 14.88 -7.38 8.77
C PRO A 325 13.49 -7.52 8.13
N ASP A 326 12.51 -6.76 8.61
CA ASP A 326 11.12 -6.80 8.17
C ASP A 326 10.56 -5.42 7.78
N PRO A 327 9.54 -5.38 6.90
CA PRO A 327 8.93 -4.12 6.46
C PRO A 327 8.24 -3.32 7.58
N THR A 328 7.73 -3.99 8.62
CA THR A 328 7.03 -3.32 9.72
C THR A 328 8.02 -2.55 10.58
N GLU A 329 9.12 -3.17 10.99
CA GLU A 329 10.24 -2.52 11.66
C GLU A 329 10.81 -1.40 10.78
N ALA A 330 10.96 -1.62 9.47
CA ALA A 330 11.42 -0.58 8.55
C ALA A 330 10.51 0.67 8.56
N ALA A 331 9.20 0.47 8.54
CA ALA A 331 8.22 1.56 8.59
C ALA A 331 8.29 2.31 9.93
N GLU A 332 8.35 1.59 11.05
CA GLU A 332 8.45 2.17 12.39
C GLU A 332 9.76 2.95 12.59
N VAL A 333 10.89 2.38 12.17
CA VAL A 333 12.21 3.01 12.28
C VAL A 333 12.26 4.31 11.47
N ILE A 334 11.73 4.34 10.24
CA ILE A 334 11.71 5.56 9.43
C ILE A 334 10.81 6.63 10.06
N ALA A 335 9.61 6.27 10.50
CA ALA A 335 8.71 7.22 11.13
C ALA A 335 9.34 7.81 12.41
N GLN A 336 10.01 6.99 13.21
CA GLN A 336 10.74 7.45 14.40
C GLN A 336 11.97 8.29 14.06
N GLN A 337 12.72 7.94 13.01
CA GLN A 337 13.88 8.72 12.55
C GLN A 337 13.45 10.11 12.07
N ALA A 338 12.32 10.23 11.38
CA ALA A 338 11.76 11.52 11.00
C ALA A 338 11.50 12.38 12.25
N LEU A 339 10.90 11.82 13.30
CA LEU A 339 10.70 12.55 14.57
C LEU A 339 12.03 12.94 15.23
N GLN A 340 13.02 12.04 15.25
CA GLN A 340 14.34 12.31 15.83
C GLN A 340 15.11 13.40 15.08
N TYR A 341 14.92 13.51 13.76
CA TYR A 341 15.48 14.58 12.93
C TYR A 341 14.69 15.88 12.99
N GLY A 342 13.66 15.94 13.86
CA GLY A 342 12.91 17.15 14.15
C GLY A 342 11.71 17.35 13.23
N SER A 343 11.06 16.27 12.77
CA SER A 343 9.82 16.42 12.00
C SER A 343 8.73 16.99 12.90
N GLU A 344 8.24 18.16 12.51
CA GLU A 344 7.13 18.82 13.19
C GLU A 344 5.78 18.32 12.63
N ASP A 345 5.80 17.74 11.44
CA ASP A 345 4.60 17.33 10.70
C ASP A 345 4.16 15.89 11.00
N ASN A 346 3.00 15.52 10.47
CA ASN A 346 2.59 14.12 10.41
C ASN A 346 3.56 13.36 9.49
N ALA A 347 3.98 12.17 9.91
CA ALA A 347 4.91 11.36 9.15
C ALA A 347 4.37 9.94 8.98
N THR A 348 4.09 9.58 7.73
CA THR A 348 3.44 8.32 7.37
C THR A 348 4.19 7.60 6.27
N ILE A 349 4.37 6.29 6.44
CA ILE A 349 5.02 5.41 5.48
C ILE A 349 4.29 4.08 5.33
N ILE A 350 4.25 3.57 4.10
CA ILE A 350 3.92 2.17 3.78
C ILE A 350 5.13 1.54 3.09
N VAL A 351 5.52 0.33 3.50
CA VAL A 351 6.59 -0.47 2.89
C VAL A 351 6.01 -1.81 2.41
N VAL A 352 5.98 -2.00 1.09
CA VAL A 352 5.48 -3.22 0.44
C VAL A 352 6.67 -4.06 -0.02
N PRO A 353 6.89 -5.26 0.55
CA PRO A 353 8.01 -6.10 0.16
C PRO A 353 7.79 -6.76 -1.21
N PHE A 354 8.86 -6.87 -1.99
CA PHE A 354 8.93 -7.64 -3.23
C PHE A 354 9.96 -8.77 -3.12
N GLY A 355 10.14 -9.52 -4.20
CA GLY A 355 10.87 -10.79 -4.17
C GLY A 355 12.36 -10.66 -3.84
N ALA A 356 12.97 -9.50 -4.09
CA ALA A 356 14.38 -9.26 -3.79
C ALA A 356 14.59 -8.54 -2.44
N TRP A 357 13.60 -8.58 -1.53
CA TRP A 357 13.77 -8.06 -0.17
C TRP A 357 14.99 -8.70 0.50
N GLY A 358 15.85 -7.88 1.12
CA GLY A 358 17.05 -8.36 1.80
C GLY A 358 18.24 -8.76 0.90
N LYS A 359 18.04 -8.92 -0.41
CA LYS A 359 19.07 -9.42 -1.35
C LYS A 359 20.23 -8.45 -1.59
N PHE A 360 19.98 -7.15 -1.50
CA PHE A 360 20.97 -6.10 -1.77
C PHE A 360 21.30 -5.33 -0.48
N PRO A 361 22.04 -5.93 0.48
CA PRO A 361 22.53 -5.20 1.63
C PRO A 361 23.56 -4.14 1.21
N ASP A 362 23.67 -3.05 1.98
CA ASP A 362 24.59 -1.95 1.69
C ASP A 362 26.05 -2.41 1.54
N SER A 363 26.72 -1.88 0.52
CA SER A 363 28.18 -1.75 0.54
C SER A 363 28.54 -0.52 1.37
N SER A 364 28.84 -0.71 2.67
CA SER A 364 29.50 0.24 3.59
C SER A 364 29.68 1.68 3.09
N ALA A 365 28.60 2.46 2.99
CA ALA A 365 28.67 3.89 2.77
C ALA A 365 28.43 4.59 4.12
N VAL A 366 29.49 5.18 4.65
CA VAL A 366 29.46 6.01 5.87
C VAL A 366 28.70 7.29 5.54
N TYR A 367 27.59 7.54 6.22
CA TYR A 367 26.82 8.77 6.03
C TYR A 367 27.58 10.00 6.53
N SER A 368 27.57 11.05 5.72
CA SER A 368 28.04 12.37 6.12
C SER A 368 26.97 13.07 6.97
N ILE A 369 27.30 13.36 8.23
CA ILE A 369 26.43 14.01 9.24
C ILE A 369 26.13 15.49 8.91
N SER A 370 26.70 16.03 7.84
CA SER A 370 26.47 17.41 7.39
C SER A 370 25.18 17.56 6.58
N ARG A 371 24.02 17.59 7.27
CA ARG A 371 22.76 18.06 6.67
C ARG A 371 22.39 19.46 7.15
N SER A 372 22.01 20.30 6.18
CA SER A 372 21.49 21.65 6.34
C SER A 372 20.13 21.63 7.06
N PHE A 373 20.10 22.24 8.25
CA PHE A 373 18.96 22.46 9.15
C PHE A 373 17.79 23.29 8.57
N SER A 374 17.68 23.42 7.26
CA SER A 374 16.82 24.41 6.59
C SER A 374 15.41 23.91 6.27
N SER A 375 15.12 22.61 6.38
CA SER A 375 13.84 22.02 5.95
C SER A 375 12.86 21.68 7.07
N SER A 376 13.23 21.79 8.35
CA SER A 376 12.41 21.28 9.47
C SER A 376 11.56 22.34 10.20
N GLY A 377 11.48 23.59 9.74
CA GLY A 377 10.75 24.64 10.44
C GLY A 377 9.45 25.04 9.74
N ARG A 378 8.33 24.38 10.06
CA ARG A 378 6.97 24.82 9.70
C ARG A 378 6.22 25.12 11.00
N TRP A 379 6.58 26.22 11.67
CA TRP A 379 5.87 26.66 12.88
C TRP A 379 4.58 27.42 12.56
N ALA A 380 3.52 27.00 13.27
CA ALA A 380 2.25 27.66 13.63
C ALA A 380 1.11 27.76 12.60
#